data_AF-A0A923Y6F8-F1
#
_entry.id   AF-A0A923Y6F8-F1
#
_cell.length_a   1.000
_cell.length_b   1.000
_cell.length_c   1.000
_cell.angle_alpha   90.00
_cell.angle_beta   90.00
_cell.angle_gamma   90.00
#
_symmetry.space_group_name_H-M   'P 1'
#
loop_
_entity.id
_entity.type
_entity.pdbx_description
1 polymer ?
#
loop_
_entity_poly.entity_id
_entity_poly.type
_entity_poly.pdbx_seq_one_letter_code
_entity_poly.pdbx_strand_id
1 'polypeptide(L)' 'LNDLASLTRIAPGLRAIVQNGGESARAVGHTRALGLAVTRLPSTSPANASWSSERNLGAWRAAFEDHGIE' A
#
# COMPACT_ATOMS: atom_id res chain seq x y z
N LEU A 1 -9.33 6.77 -13.35
CA LEU A 1 -8.05 6.31 -12.76
C LEU A 1 -7.21 7.54 -12.45
N ASN A 2 -6.49 7.54 -11.33
CA ASN A 2 -5.59 8.65 -10.97
C ASN A 2 -4.32 8.61 -11.84
N ASP A 3 -3.69 9.76 -12.07
CA ASP A 3 -2.35 9.83 -12.67
C ASP A 3 -1.30 9.41 -11.64
N LEU A 4 -1.02 8.10 -11.60
CA LEU A 4 -0.01 7.54 -10.70
C LEU A 4 1.41 7.72 -11.24
N ALA A 5 1.59 7.97 -12.54
CA ALA A 5 2.91 8.16 -13.14
C ALA A 5 3.59 9.43 -12.62
N SER A 6 2.81 10.50 -12.36
CA SER A 6 3.32 11.73 -11.78
C SER A 6 3.93 11.58 -10.38
N LEU A 7 3.64 10.50 -9.64
CA LEU A 7 4.14 10.29 -8.27
C LEU A 7 5.67 10.28 -8.18
N THR A 8 6.35 9.70 -9.17
CA THR A 8 7.83 9.64 -9.20
C THR A 8 8.47 11.02 -9.28
N ARG A 9 7.73 12.02 -9.78
CA ARG A 9 8.17 13.41 -9.87
C ARG A 9 7.75 14.23 -8.66
N ILE A 10 6.49 14.12 -8.22
CA ILE A 10 5.95 14.98 -7.15
C ILE A 10 6.28 14.49 -5.74
N ALA A 11 6.70 13.23 -5.60
CA ALA A 11 7.13 12.63 -4.35
C ALA A 11 8.50 11.94 -4.54
N PRO A 12 9.60 12.70 -4.66
CA PRO A 12 10.94 12.13 -4.90
C PRO A 12 11.43 11.23 -3.75
N GLY A 13 10.84 11.37 -2.55
CA GLY A 13 11.11 10.49 -1.40
C GLY A 13 10.16 9.29 -1.30
N LEU A 14 9.34 9.00 -2.31
CA LEU A 14 8.42 7.87 -2.29
C LEU A 14 9.20 6.54 -2.25
N ARG A 15 9.00 5.76 -1.17
CA ARG A 15 9.76 4.52 -0.92
C ARG A 15 9.04 3.26 -1.39
N ALA A 16 7.72 3.24 -1.27
CA ALA A 16 6.91 2.07 -1.57
C ALA A 16 5.44 2.45 -1.80
N ILE A 17 4.67 1.50 -2.33
CA ILE A 17 3.23 1.64 -2.53
C ILE A 17 2.52 0.47 -1.84
N VAL A 18 1.54 0.80 -1.00
CA VAL A 18 0.73 -0.20 -0.30
C VAL A 18 -0.69 -0.19 -0.86
N GLN A 19 -1.15 -1.32 -1.38
CA GLN A 19 -2.52 -1.52 -1.84
C GLN A 19 -3.43 -1.90 -0.66
N ASN A 20 -4.37 -1.01 -0.32
CA ASN A 20 -5.32 -1.22 0.75
C ASN A 20 -6.51 -2.08 0.27
N GLY A 21 -6.48 -3.39 0.54
CA GLY A 21 -7.58 -4.29 0.19
C GLY A 21 -7.62 -4.72 -1.28
N GLY A 22 -8.65 -5.51 -1.62
CA GLY A 22 -8.78 -6.18 -2.93
C GLY A 22 -9.08 -5.23 -4.09
N GLU A 23 -9.95 -4.24 -3.87
CA GLU A 23 -10.31 -3.26 -4.91
C GLU A 23 -9.08 -2.50 -5.42
N SER A 24 -8.28 -1.94 -4.49
CA SER A 24 -7.05 -1.23 -4.82
C SER A 24 -6.04 -2.15 -5.53
N ALA A 25 -5.89 -3.39 -5.06
CA ALA A 25 -4.96 -4.37 -5.62
C ALA A 25 -5.25 -4.77 -7.07
N ARG A 26 -6.46 -4.53 -7.61
CA ARG A 26 -6.75 -4.72 -9.04
C ARG A 26 -5.88 -3.83 -9.93
N ALA A 27 -5.44 -2.68 -9.43
CA ALA A 27 -4.58 -1.74 -10.13
C ALA A 27 -3.07 -1.94 -9.84
N VAL A 28 -2.66 -3.06 -9.25
CA VAL A 28 -1.25 -3.33 -8.88
C VAL A 28 -0.29 -3.23 -10.06
N GLY A 29 -0.74 -3.55 -11.29
CA GLY A 29 0.07 -3.42 -12.50
C GLY A 29 0.54 -1.99 -12.76
N HIS A 30 -0.36 -1.00 -12.62
CA HIS A 30 -0.03 0.41 -12.82
C HIS A 30 0.98 0.93 -11.80
N THR A 31 0.91 0.43 -10.56
CA THR A 31 1.82 0.86 -9.47
C THR A 31 3.17 0.16 -9.54
N ARG A 32 3.21 -1.12 -9.95
CA ARG A 32 4.47 -1.83 -10.22
C ARG A 32 5.27 -1.21 -11.37
N ALA A 33 4.58 -0.64 -12.36
CA ALA A 33 5.23 0.07 -13.47
C ALA A 33 6.04 1.31 -13.03
N LEU A 34 5.84 1.79 -11.79
CA LEU A 34 6.61 2.91 -11.23
C LEU A 34 8.00 2.49 -10.71
N GLY A 35 8.34 1.20 -10.74
CA GLY A 35 9.65 0.70 -10.30
C GLY A 35 9.85 0.66 -8.78
N LEU A 36 8.77 0.80 -8.00
CA LEU A 36 8.78 0.77 -6.54
C LEU A 36 8.34 -0.58 -5.99
N ALA A 37 8.69 -0.86 -4.74
CA ALA A 37 8.12 -1.97 -3.99
C ALA A 37 6.60 -1.78 -3.87
N VAL A 38 5.82 -2.82 -4.19
CA VAL A 38 4.36 -2.79 -4.10
C VAL A 38 3.85 -3.99 -3.30
N THR A 39 3.25 -3.71 -2.15
CA THR A 39 2.71 -4.72 -1.24
C THR A 39 1.19 -4.57 -1.13
N ARG A 40 0.47 -5.68 -1.02
CA ARG A 40 -0.97 -5.68 -0.74
C ARG A 40 -1.20 -5.97 0.73
N LEU A 41 -1.96 -5.10 1.39
CA LEU A 41 -2.41 -5.28 2.77
C LEU A 41 -3.93 -5.51 2.83
N PRO A 42 -4.44 -6.08 3.93
CA PRO A 42 -5.88 -6.15 4.18
C PRO A 42 -6.52 -4.76 4.13
N SER A 43 -7.82 -4.73 3.79
CA SER A 43 -8.59 -3.50 3.87
C SER A 43 -8.63 -3.00 5.32
N THR A 44 -8.40 -1.70 5.52
CA THR A 44 -8.61 -1.00 6.80
C THR A 44 -10.08 -0.64 7.05
N SER A 45 -10.98 -0.95 6.12
CA SER A 45 -12.42 -0.74 6.32
C SER A 45 -12.96 -1.66 7.42
N PRO A 46 -13.87 -1.19 8.29
CA PRO A 46 -14.56 -2.02 9.27
C PRO A 46 -15.33 -3.19 8.65
N ALA A 47 -15.69 -3.09 7.36
CA ALA A 47 -16.34 -4.17 6.63
C ALA A 47 -15.45 -5.41 6.43
N ASN A 48 -14.13 -5.28 6.62
CA ASN A 48 -13.18 -6.40 6.60
C ASN A 48 -13.15 -7.14 7.95
N ALA A 49 -14.30 -7.65 8.38
CA ALA A 49 -14.49 -8.27 9.70
C ALA A 49 -13.64 -9.53 9.95
N SER A 50 -13.05 -10.12 8.90
CA SER A 50 -12.12 -11.25 9.00
C SER A 50 -10.73 -10.87 9.56
N TRP A 51 -10.47 -9.57 9.77
CA TRP A 51 -9.24 -9.07 10.40
C TRP A 51 -9.58 -8.33 11.68
N SER A 52 -8.96 -8.74 12.80
CA SER A 52 -9.00 -7.91 14.01
C SER A 52 -8.21 -6.62 13.80
N SER A 53 -8.60 -5.56 14.51
CA SER A 53 -7.89 -4.28 14.46
C SER A 53 -6.41 -4.42 14.82
N GLU A 54 -6.07 -5.24 15.82
CA GLU A 54 -4.68 -5.50 16.24
C GLU A 54 -3.86 -6.17 15.13
N ARG A 55 -4.42 -7.20 14.48
CA ARG A 55 -3.74 -7.89 13.38
C ARG A 55 -3.55 -6.97 12.18
N ASN A 56 -4.54 -6.12 11.90
CA ASN A 56 -4.45 -5.12 10.85
C ASN A 56 -3.31 -4.13 11.17
N LEU A 57 -3.31 -3.54 12.36
CA LEU A 57 -2.26 -2.63 12.82
C LEU A 57 -0.86 -3.26 12.72
N GLY A 58 -0.71 -4.52 13.15
CA GLY A 58 0.56 -5.24 13.04
C GLY A 58 1.04 -5.41 11.60
N ALA A 59 0.15 -5.77 10.67
CA ALA A 59 0.50 -5.89 9.26
C ALA A 59 0.89 -4.55 8.62
N TRP A 60 0.24 -3.45 9.02
CA TRP A 60 0.61 -2.12 8.56
C TRP A 60 1.93 -1.64 9.14
N ARG A 61 2.21 -1.88 10.43
CA ARG A 61 3.51 -1.57 11.04
C ARG A 61 4.66 -2.31 10.35
N ALA A 62 4.52 -3.60 10.14
CA ALA A 62 5.54 -4.39 9.44
C ALA A 62 5.85 -3.82 8.04
N ALA A 63 4.83 -3.39 7.29
CA ALA A 63 5.05 -2.77 5.99
C ALA A 63 5.77 -1.42 6.06
N PHE A 64 5.62 -0.66 7.15
CA PHE A 64 6.36 0.59 7.37
C PHE A 64 7.81 0.29 7.74
N GLU A 65 8.03 -0.66 8.66
CA GLU A 65 9.33 -1.14 9.10
C GLU A 65 10.18 -1.69 7.93
N ASP A 66 9.58 -2.49 7.04
CA ASP A 66 10.21 -3.03 5.82
C ASP A 66 10.77 -1.93 4.89
N HIS A 67 10.30 -0.69 5.05
CA HIS A 67 10.71 0.47 4.26
C HIS A 67 11.44 1.55 5.08
N GLY A 68 11.80 1.24 6.33
CA GLY A 68 12.54 2.14 7.22
C GLY A 68 11.76 3.39 7.59
N ILE A 69 10.44 3.26 7.77
CA ILE A 69 9.54 4.33 8.21
C ILE A 69 9.11 3.97 9.64
N GLU A 70 9.49 4.80 10.61
CA GLU A 70 9.15 4.66 12.04
C GLU A 70 7.91 5.47 12.42
#